data_AF-A0A242LSW3-F1
#
_entry.id   AF-A0A242LSW3-F1
#
_cell.length_a   1.000
_cell.length_b   1.000
_cell.length_c   1.000
_cell.angle_alpha   90.00
_cell.angle_beta   90.00
_cell.angle_gamma   90.00
#
_symmetry.space_group_name_H-M   'P 1'
#
loop_
_entity.id
_entity.type
_entity.pdbx_description
1 polymer ?
#
loop_
_entity_poly.entity_id
_entity_poly.type
_entity_poly.pdbx_seq_one_letter_code
_entity_poly.pdbx_strand_id
1 'polypeptide(L)'
;MGAPIFDSSLAWMLINNELVISDTINNIAIFFNLPLSKSALGLHLINSLPYYPFQNVPLWEGVNVVDPFCVLHYINGRLDEVKTWQSPVLNNDYTHLDVYKRQI
;
A
#
# COMPACT_ATOMS: atom_id res chain seq x y z
N MET A 1 -23.31 0.19 11.01
CA MET A 1 -21.93 -0.13 11.44
C MET A 1 -21.35 -1.06 10.37
N GLY A 2 -20.71 -0.48 9.36
CA GLY A 2 -20.12 -1.22 8.24
C GLY A 2 -18.75 -1.74 8.63
N ALA A 3 -18.45 -2.99 8.26
CA ALA A 3 -17.18 -3.64 8.57
C ALA A 3 -15.98 -2.76 8.16
N PRO A 4 -14.89 -2.71 8.95
CA PRO A 4 -13.63 -2.20 8.45
C PRO A 4 -13.20 -3.22 7.39
N ILE A 5 -13.36 -2.88 6.10
CA ILE A 5 -12.93 -3.76 5.01
C ILE A 5 -11.41 -3.69 4.96
N PHE A 6 -10.80 -4.43 5.89
CA PHE A 6 -9.42 -4.89 6.02
C PHE A 6 -8.40 -4.25 5.08
N ASP A 7 -8.09 -2.97 5.30
CA ASP A 7 -6.83 -2.41 4.83
C ASP A 7 -5.78 -2.63 5.93
N SER A 8 -5.20 -3.84 5.92
CA SER A 8 -4.11 -4.25 6.82
C SER A 8 -2.74 -3.85 6.28
N SER A 9 -2.70 -2.80 5.46
CA SER A 9 -1.48 -2.33 4.82
C SER A 9 -0.74 -1.40 5.76
N LEU A 10 0.59 -1.57 5.82
CA LEU A 10 1.45 -0.65 6.54
C LEU A 10 1.28 0.75 5.94
N ALA A 11 0.87 1.71 6.77
CA ALA A 11 0.55 3.06 6.38
C ALA A 11 1.48 4.05 7.07
N TRP A 12 1.72 5.18 6.40
CA TRP A 12 2.54 6.26 6.94
C TRP A 12 1.99 7.64 6.58
N MET A 13 2.27 8.61 7.44
CA MET A 13 1.96 10.03 7.24
C MET A 13 3.12 10.88 7.75
N LEU A 14 3.48 11.93 7.03
CA LEU A 14 4.44 12.93 7.50
C LEU A 14 3.67 14.17 7.96
N ILE A 15 3.78 14.52 9.23
CA ILE A 15 3.15 15.70 9.81
C ILE A 15 4.17 16.43 10.68
N ASN A 16 4.31 17.74 10.51
CA ASN A 16 5.23 18.56 11.33
C ASN A 16 6.67 18.01 11.41
N ASN A 17 7.17 17.40 10.32
CA ASN A 17 8.47 16.75 10.26
C ASN A 17 8.62 15.51 11.16
N GLU A 18 7.50 14.93 11.59
CA GLU A 18 7.40 13.66 12.31
C GLU A 18 6.77 12.60 11.41
N LEU A 19 7.37 11.41 11.41
CA LEU A 19 6.87 10.26 10.67
C LEU A 19 5.96 9.45 11.58
N VAL A 20 4.67 9.39 11.23
CA VAL A 20 3.70 8.52 11.86
C VAL A 20 3.59 7.25 11.03
N ILE A 21 3.65 6.09 11.69
CA ILE A 21 3.52 4.78 11.06
C ILE A 21 2.45 3.99 11.81
N SER A 22 1.61 3.28 11.07
CA SER A 22 0.65 2.34 11.65
C SER A 22 0.46 1.13 10.74
N ASP A 23 0.03 0.02 11.33
CA ASP A 23 -0.32 -1.22 10.65
C ASP A 23 -1.66 -1.14 9.88
N THR A 24 -2.39 -0.03 10.03
CA THR A 24 -3.59 0.26 9.24
C THR A 24 -3.73 1.75 8.94
N ILE A 25 -4.27 2.08 7.75
CA ILE A 25 -4.58 3.46 7.38
C ILE A 25 -5.64 4.09 8.30
N ASN A 26 -6.59 3.28 8.79
CA ASN A 26 -7.70 3.71 9.63
C ASN A 26 -7.25 4.24 10.99
N ASN A 27 -6.15 3.73 11.56
CA ASN A 27 -5.63 4.22 12.83
C ASN A 27 -5.15 5.66 12.71
N ILE A 28 -4.33 5.95 11.69
CA ILE A 28 -3.82 7.31 11.42
C ILE A 28 -5.00 8.24 11.13
N ALA A 29 -5.89 7.80 10.24
CA ALA A 29 -7.10 8.51 9.85
C ALA A 29 -7.96 9.02 11.01
N ILE A 30 -8.35 8.10 11.89
CA ILE A 30 -9.27 8.35 12.99
C ILE A 30 -8.57 9.23 14.02
N PHE A 31 -7.30 8.94 14.32
CA PHE A 31 -6.53 9.70 15.29
C PHE A 31 -6.35 11.17 14.88
N PHE A 32 -6.07 11.42 13.60
CA PHE A 32 -5.88 12.78 13.07
C PHE A 32 -7.14 13.40 12.46
N ASN A 33 -8.29 12.72 12.52
CA ASN A 33 -9.56 13.15 11.93
C ASN A 33 -9.42 13.63 10.48
N LEU A 34 -8.77 12.80 9.65
CA LEU A 34 -8.42 13.16 8.27
C LEU A 34 -9.64 13.14 7.34
N PRO A 35 -9.71 14.07 6.36
CA PRO A 35 -10.79 14.09 5.40
C PRO A 35 -10.65 12.99 4.34
N LEU A 36 -11.80 12.60 3.79
CA LEU A 36 -11.89 11.73 2.62
C LEU A 36 -11.46 12.48 1.36
N SER A 37 -10.59 11.85 0.55
CA SER A 37 -10.25 12.36 -0.77
C SER A 37 -11.42 12.13 -1.73
N LYS A 38 -11.99 13.22 -2.25
CA LYS A 38 -13.09 13.17 -3.23
C LYS A 38 -12.68 12.50 -4.53
N SER A 39 -11.43 12.70 -4.96
CA SER A 39 -10.90 12.09 -6.18
C SER A 39 -10.63 10.60 -6.01
N ALA A 40 -10.04 10.19 -4.88
CA ALA A 40 -9.82 8.77 -4.57
C ALA A 40 -11.15 8.02 -4.42
N LEU A 41 -12.15 8.64 -3.77
CA LEU A 41 -13.49 8.11 -3.66
C LEU A 41 -14.16 7.98 -5.04
N GLY A 42 -14.05 9.01 -5.88
CA GLY A 42 -14.55 8.98 -7.26
C GLY A 42 -13.93 7.85 -8.08
N LEU A 43 -12.62 7.65 -7.99
CA LEU A 43 -11.92 6.54 -8.63
C LEU A 43 -12.43 5.18 -8.15
N HIS A 44 -12.61 5.00 -6.84
CA HIS A 44 -13.15 3.77 -6.28
C HIS A 44 -14.59 3.48 -6.74
N LEU A 45 -15.42 4.52 -6.88
CA LEU A 45 -16.80 4.39 -7.32
C LEU A 45 -16.92 4.14 -8.83
N ILE A 46 -16.11 4.82 -9.65
CA ILE A 46 -16.11 4.66 -11.12
C ILE A 46 -15.55 3.29 -11.52
N ASN A 47 -14.47 2.85 -10.87
CA ASN A 47 -13.76 1.63 -11.25
C ASN A 47 -14.36 0.34 -10.66
N SER A 48 -15.48 0.43 -9.93
CA SER A 48 -16.27 -0.73 -9.48
C SER A 48 -15.43 -1.83 -8.79
N LEU A 49 -14.66 -1.48 -7.74
CA LEU A 49 -13.78 -2.33 -6.89
C LEU A 49 -12.29 -2.22 -7.21
N PRO A 50 -11.39 -2.50 -6.24
CA PRO A 50 -9.99 -2.10 -6.27
C PRO A 50 -9.19 -3.03 -7.18
N TYR A 51 -9.32 -2.87 -8.48
CA TYR A 51 -8.47 -3.55 -9.45
C TYR A 51 -7.16 -2.79 -9.63
N TYR A 52 -6.09 -3.54 -9.88
CA TYR A 52 -4.79 -3.00 -10.23
C TYR A 52 -4.91 -1.95 -11.36
N PRO A 53 -4.22 -0.79 -11.25
CA PRO A 53 -3.24 -0.42 -10.22
C PRO A 53 -3.83 0.33 -9.01
N PHE A 54 -5.16 0.45 -8.90
CA PHE A 54 -5.80 1.38 -7.95
C PHE A 54 -6.04 0.80 -6.55
N GLN A 55 -5.66 -0.45 -6.32
CA GLN A 55 -5.87 -1.16 -5.05
C GLN A 55 -5.18 -0.52 -3.83
N ASN A 56 -4.08 0.20 -4.06
CA ASN A 56 -3.29 0.82 -2.99
C ASN A 56 -3.52 2.34 -2.92
N VAL A 57 -4.54 2.88 -3.61
CA VAL A 57 -4.83 4.32 -3.55
C VAL A 57 -5.48 4.62 -2.21
N PRO A 58 -4.80 5.34 -1.30
CA PRO A 58 -5.38 5.69 -0.01
C PRO A 58 -6.59 6.58 -0.22
N LEU A 59 -7.71 6.21 0.37
CA LEU A 59 -8.92 7.00 0.26
C LEU A 59 -8.82 8.33 1.05
N TRP A 60 -8.00 8.37 2.11
CA TRP A 60 -7.91 9.52 3.00
C TRP A 60 -6.76 10.43 2.61
N GLU A 61 -6.95 11.74 2.76
CA GLU A 61 -5.94 12.71 2.38
C GLU A 61 -4.72 12.69 3.31
N GLY A 62 -3.52 12.74 2.72
CA GLY A 62 -2.27 12.88 3.47
C GLY A 62 -1.72 11.59 4.10
N VAL A 63 -2.42 10.47 3.98
CA VAL A 63 -1.90 9.14 4.37
C VAL A 63 -1.49 8.37 3.13
N ASN A 64 -0.39 7.65 3.24
CA ASN A 64 0.14 6.79 2.18
C ASN A 64 0.22 5.35 2.66
N VAL A 65 0.12 4.43 1.71
CA VAL A 65 0.29 2.99 1.95
C VAL A 65 1.66 2.58 1.44
N VAL A 66 2.36 1.74 2.19
CA VAL A 66 3.61 1.10 1.76
C VAL A 66 3.27 -0.08 0.88
N ASP A 67 3.83 -0.12 -0.32
CA ASP A 67 3.62 -1.26 -1.20
C ASP A 67 4.23 -2.54 -0.58
N PRO A 68 3.61 -3.72 -0.79
CA PRO A 68 4.18 -4.97 -0.33
C PRO A 68 5.61 -5.18 -0.84
N PHE A 69 6.48 -5.67 0.05
CA PHE A 69 7.90 -5.90 -0.24
C PHE A 69 8.70 -4.65 -0.60
N CYS A 70 8.26 -3.47 -0.15
CA CYS A 70 9.05 -2.25 -0.20
C CYS A 70 9.70 -1.95 1.16
N VAL A 71 10.84 -1.26 1.09
CA VAL A 71 11.52 -0.67 2.25
C VAL A 71 11.37 0.85 2.17
N LEU A 72 10.95 1.46 3.27
CA LEU A 72 10.93 2.91 3.43
C LEU A 72 12.24 3.41 4.04
N HIS A 73 12.90 4.34 3.37
CA HIS A 73 14.05 5.06 3.88
C HIS A 73 13.63 6.47 4.29
N TYR A 74 13.83 6.82 5.56
CA TYR A 74 13.58 8.17 6.06
C TYR A 74 14.89 8.84 6.47
N ILE A 75 15.32 9.85 5.69
CA ILE A 75 16.58 10.56 5.88
C ILE A 75 16.34 12.05 5.72
N ASN A 76 16.70 12.85 6.73
CA ASN A 76 16.61 14.33 6.70
C ASN A 76 15.23 14.87 6.28
N GLY A 77 14.14 14.27 6.75
CA GLY A 77 12.79 14.69 6.42
C GLY A 77 12.30 14.24 5.04
N ARG A 78 13.11 13.52 4.27
CA ARG A 78 12.72 12.89 3.00
C ARG A 78 12.43 11.42 3.21
N LEU A 79 11.39 10.95 2.55
CA LEU A 79 10.98 9.56 2.57
C LEU A 79 11.06 9.01 1.15
N ASP A 80 11.88 7.96 0.97
CA ASP A 80 12.06 7.25 -0.28
C ASP A 80 11.60 5.80 -0.12
N GLU A 81 10.97 5.25 -1.15
CA GLU A 81 10.50 3.86 -1.16
C GLU A 81 11.31 3.03 -2.16
N VAL A 82 11.89 1.92 -1.69
CA VAL A 82 12.71 1.01 -2.50
C VAL A 82 12.03 -0.35 -2.56
N LYS A 83 11.63 -0.76 -3.77
CA LYS A 83 11.06 -2.08 -4.01
C LYS A 83 12.13 -3.15 -3.89
N THR A 84 11.99 -4.05 -2.93
CA THR A 84 13.00 -5.09 -2.64
C THR A 84 12.70 -6.42 -3.30
N TRP A 85 11.45 -6.63 -3.71
CA TRP A 85 11.04 -7.82 -4.44
C TRP A 85 10.13 -7.45 -5.61
N GLN A 86 10.36 -8.10 -6.74
CA GLN A 86 9.47 -8.07 -7.88
C GLN A 86 9.03 -9.50 -8.17
N SER A 87 7.76 -9.68 -8.51
CA SER A 87 7.28 -10.98 -8.96
C SER A 87 8.19 -11.45 -10.10
N PRO A 88 8.68 -12.70 -10.06
CA PRO A 88 9.37 -13.25 -11.20
C PRO A 88 8.49 -13.06 -12.43
N VAL A 89 9.07 -12.55 -13.50
CA VAL A 89 8.40 -12.49 -14.79
C VAL A 89 8.09 -13.95 -15.15
N LEU A 90 6.81 -14.31 -15.15
CA LEU A 90 6.39 -15.59 -15.67
C LEU A 90 6.66 -15.54 -17.17
N ASN A 91 7.83 -16.01 -17.60
CA ASN A 91 8.02 -16.37 -19.00
C ASN A 91 7.00 -17.48 -19.27
N ASN A 92 6.08 -17.24 -20.21
CA ASN A 92 5.10 -18.23 -20.65
C ASN A 92 5.73 -19.41 -21.40
N ASP A 93 7.03 -19.65 -21.25
CA ASP A 93 7.71 -20.85 -21.73
C ASP A 93 7.44 -21.99 -20.76
N TYR A 94 6.19 -22.46 -20.76
CA TYR A 94 5.82 -23.75 -20.18
C TYR A 94 6.51 -24.86 -20.99
N THR A 95 7.75 -25.16 -20.62
CA THR A 95 8.31 -26.49 -20.84
C THR A 95 8.38 -27.19 -19.49
N HIS A 96 7.70 -28.33 -19.44
CA HIS A 96 7.49 -29.16 -18.27
C HIS A 96 8.79 -29.46 -17.50
N LEU A 97 8.65 -29.50 -16.17
CA LEU A 97 9.56 -30.09 -15.16
C LEU A 97 10.79 -29.25 -14.80
N ASP A 98 10.70 -28.54 -13.68
CA ASP A 98 11.67 -28.57 -12.56
C ASP A 98 11.61 -27.28 -11.71
N VAL A 99 10.55 -27.08 -10.91
CA VAL A 99 10.50 -25.96 -9.94
C VAL A 99 10.08 -26.42 -8.54
N TYR A 100 10.48 -27.63 -8.14
CA TYR A 100 10.36 -28.05 -6.74
C TYR A 100 11.64 -28.73 -6.25
N LYS A 101 12.80 -28.07 -6.38
CA LYS A 101 13.94 -28.38 -5.52
C LYS A 101 14.69 -27.14 -5.08
N ARG A 102 14.66 -26.96 -3.75
CA ARG A 102 15.58 -26.25 -2.85
C ARG A 102 15.10 -24.89 -2.35
N GLN A 103 14.71 -24.88 -1.07
CA GLN A 103 15.45 -24.17 -0.01
C GLN A 103 14.95 -24.66 1.37
N ILE A 104 15.70 -25.59 1.97
CA ILE A 104 15.99 -25.66 3.42
C ILE A 104 17.51 -25.57 3.51
#